data_AF-R7SEH4-F1
#
_entry.id   AF-R7SEH4-F1
#
_cell.length_a   1.000
_cell.length_b   1.000
_cell.length_c   1.000
_cell.angle_alpha   90.00
_cell.angle_beta   90.00
_cell.angle_gamma   90.00
#
_symmetry.space_group_name_H-M   'P 1'
#
loop_
_entity.id
_entity.type
_entity.pdbx_description
1 polymer ?
#
loop_
_entity_poly.entity_id
_entity_poly.type
_entity_poly.pdbx_seq_one_letter_code
_entity_poly.pdbx_strand_id
1 'polypeptide(L)'
;MPRWTNSSSQLDKDSEMLAWARQLASDVSQAQARHASVLSQPGAEGFQNAPVYSNYATGDERSSLMFGDNYPRLQHIKAKYDRNNVFNKWFPITPDASA
;
A
#
# COMPACT_ATOMS: atom_id res chain seq x y z
N MET A 1 -15.51 -3.42 -13.44
CA MET A 1 -14.21 -4.14 -13.50
C MET A 1 -14.49 -5.59 -13.87
N PRO A 2 -13.71 -6.20 -14.77
CA PRO A 2 -13.86 -7.62 -15.08
C PRO A 2 -13.72 -8.43 -13.79
N ARG A 3 -14.73 -9.23 -13.45
CA ARG A 3 -14.60 -10.29 -12.43
C ARG A 3 -14.46 -11.60 -13.19
N TRP A 4 -13.37 -12.33 -12.98
CA TRP A 4 -13.21 -13.65 -13.59
C TRP A 4 -13.71 -14.72 -12.63
N THR A 5 -14.21 -15.81 -13.20
CA THR A 5 -14.45 -17.06 -12.48
C THR A 5 -13.47 -18.09 -13.00
N ASN A 6 -12.77 -18.77 -12.10
CA ASN A 6 -12.03 -19.97 -12.46
C ASN A 6 -13.09 -21.08 -12.60
N SER A 7 -13.44 -21.44 -13.83
CA SER A 7 -14.18 -22.70 -14.04
C SER A 7 -13.22 -23.86 -13.78
N SER A 8 -13.72 -24.97 -13.27
CA SER A 8 -12.96 -26.18 -12.94
C SER A 8 -12.20 -26.82 -14.13
N SER A 9 -12.31 -26.25 -15.35
CA SER A 9 -11.67 -26.73 -16.57
C SER A 9 -10.77 -25.69 -17.27
N GLN A 10 -10.61 -24.48 -16.73
CA GLN A 10 -9.70 -23.47 -17.28
C GLN A 10 -8.53 -23.20 -16.33
N LEU A 11 -7.35 -22.99 -16.93
CA LEU A 11 -6.11 -22.58 -16.26
C LEU A 11 -6.36 -21.54 -15.17
N ASP A 12 -5.55 -21.59 -14.11
CA ASP A 12 -5.51 -20.61 -13.05
C ASP A 12 -5.31 -19.19 -13.60
N LYS A 13 -6.42 -18.46 -13.78
CA LYS A 13 -6.42 -17.07 -14.27
C LYS A 13 -5.97 -16.10 -13.20
N ASP A 14 -5.81 -16.53 -11.94
CA ASP A 14 -5.44 -15.62 -10.86
C ASP A 14 -4.08 -15.01 -11.16
N SER A 15 -3.12 -15.81 -11.62
CA SER A 15 -1.78 -15.35 -11.98
C SER A 15 -1.79 -14.35 -13.14
N GLU A 16 -2.59 -14.60 -14.18
CA GLU A 16 -2.71 -13.73 -15.35
C GLU A 16 -3.34 -12.38 -14.98
N MET A 17 -4.43 -12.42 -14.22
CA MET A 17 -5.19 -11.22 -13.84
C MET A 17 -4.42 -10.39 -12.80
N LEU A 18 -3.70 -11.04 -11.88
CA LEU A 18 -2.78 -10.35 -10.96
C LEU A 18 -1.63 -9.69 -11.72
N ALA A 19 -1.06 -10.35 -12.72
CA ALA A 19 0.00 -9.77 -13.54
C ALA A 19 -0.51 -8.55 -14.33
N TRP A 20 -1.67 -8.66 -14.97
CA TRP A 20 -2.29 -7.53 -15.68
C TRP A 20 -2.57 -6.35 -14.75
N ALA A 21 -3.17 -6.60 -13.57
CA ALA A 21 -3.51 -5.54 -12.62
C ALA A 21 -2.25 -4.83 -12.09
N ARG A 22 -1.19 -5.56 -11.76
CA ARG A 22 0.10 -5.00 -11.34
C ARG A 22 0.74 -4.16 -12.44
N GLN A 23 0.71 -4.64 -13.68
CA GLN A 23 1.25 -3.89 -14.82
C GLN A 23 0.50 -2.57 -15.02
N LEU A 24 -0.84 -2.62 -15.03
CA LEU A 24 -1.67 -1.42 -15.16
C LEU A 24 -1.39 -0.40 -14.04
N ALA A 25 -1.28 -0.86 -12.80
CA ALA A 25 -0.95 0.01 -11.66
C ALA A 25 0.43 0.67 -11.85
N SER A 26 1.44 -0.10 -12.26
CA SER A 26 2.78 0.41 -12.56
C SER A 26 2.76 1.47 -13.67
N ASP A 27 2.04 1.22 -14.76
CA ASP A 27 1.94 2.16 -15.88
C ASP A 27 1.28 3.48 -15.47
N VAL A 28 0.22 3.42 -14.66
CA VAL A 28 -0.44 4.61 -14.11
C VAL A 28 0.49 5.38 -13.17
N SER A 29 1.17 4.70 -12.25
CA SER A 29 2.12 5.34 -11.33
C SER A 29 3.28 6.00 -12.09
N GLN A 30 3.82 5.36 -13.13
CA GLN A 30 4.85 5.96 -13.98
C GLN A 30 4.32 7.18 -14.75
N ALA A 31 3.11 7.10 -15.29
CA ALA A 31 2.48 8.23 -15.99
C ALA A 31 2.28 9.43 -15.04
N GLN A 32 1.80 9.17 -13.81
CA GLN A 32 1.66 10.18 -12.76
C GLN A 32 3.01 10.79 -12.36
N ALA A 33 4.05 9.97 -12.18
CA ALA A 33 5.40 10.44 -11.86
C ALA A 33 6.00 11.32 -12.98
N ARG A 34 5.78 10.96 -14.26
CA ARG A 34 6.16 11.79 -15.40
C ARG A 34 5.42 13.12 -15.38
N HIS A 35 4.10 13.12 -15.17
CA HIS A 35 3.29 14.34 -15.08
C HIS A 35 3.71 15.26 -13.93
N ALA A 36 3.97 14.67 -12.76
CA ALA A 36 4.51 15.33 -11.57
C ALA A 36 5.82 16.07 -11.86
N SER A 37 6.75 15.40 -12.55
CA SER A 37 8.06 15.99 -12.91
C SER A 37 7.95 17.17 -13.87
N VAL A 38 6.99 17.14 -14.80
CA VAL A 38 6.77 18.21 -15.78
C VAL A 38 6.17 19.46 -15.13
N LEU A 39 5.30 19.28 -14.13
CA LEU A 39 4.55 20.38 -13.52
C LEU A 39 5.27 21.05 -12.33
N SER A 40 6.43 20.51 -11.87
CA SER A 40 7.19 21.02 -10.71
C SER A 40 6.30 21.39 -9.51
N GLN A 41 5.24 20.62 -9.29
CA GLN A 41 4.27 20.93 -8.23
C GLN A 41 4.81 20.51 -6.86
N PRO A 42 4.79 21.41 -5.86
CA PRO A 42 5.00 21.02 -4.47
C PRO A 42 4.02 19.92 -4.07
N GLY A 43 4.52 18.80 -3.52
CA GLY A 43 3.72 17.62 -3.18
C GLY A 43 3.77 16.49 -4.22
N ALA A 44 4.41 16.73 -5.37
CA ALA A 44 4.53 15.71 -6.41
C ALA A 44 5.58 14.62 -6.08
N GLU A 45 6.46 14.86 -5.11
CA GLU A 45 7.31 13.83 -4.48
C GLU A 45 6.48 12.73 -3.80
N GLY A 46 5.24 13.06 -3.46
CA GLY A 46 4.24 12.14 -2.95
C GLY A 46 3.62 11.23 -4.01
N PHE A 47 3.92 11.31 -5.31
CA PHE A 47 3.37 10.34 -6.27
C PHE A 47 4.20 9.05 -6.38
N GLN A 48 5.52 9.14 -6.18
CA GLN A 48 6.39 7.96 -6.01
C GLN A 48 6.08 7.23 -4.69
N ASN A 49 5.50 7.95 -3.73
CA ASN A 49 5.05 7.48 -2.41
C ASN A 49 3.58 7.85 -2.18
N ALA A 50 2.72 7.68 -3.19
CA ALA A 50 1.30 8.03 -3.07
C ALA A 50 0.75 7.37 -1.81
N PRO A 51 0.17 8.14 -0.86
CA PRO A 51 -0.31 7.57 0.38
C PRO A 51 -1.34 6.50 0.03
N VAL A 52 -0.92 5.24 0.20
CA VAL A 52 -1.77 4.11 -0.10
C VAL A 52 -2.87 4.12 0.95
N TYR A 53 -4.12 4.22 0.48
CA TYR A 53 -5.25 4.09 1.38
C TYR A 53 -5.29 2.65 1.87
N SER A 54 -5.11 2.47 3.18
CA SER A 54 -4.93 1.15 3.81
C SER A 54 -6.01 0.13 3.42
N ASN A 55 -7.26 0.56 3.17
CA ASN A 55 -8.34 -0.34 2.76
C ASN A 55 -8.19 -0.90 1.33
N TYR A 56 -7.26 -0.39 0.53
CA TYR A 56 -6.96 -0.86 -0.83
C TYR A 56 -5.48 -1.28 -1.01
N ALA A 57 -4.75 -1.50 0.08
CA ALA A 57 -3.36 -1.93 0.02
C ALA A 57 -3.21 -3.39 -0.48
N THR A 58 -2.12 -3.70 -1.17
CA THR A 58 -1.91 -4.97 -1.88
C THR A 58 -1.11 -6.04 -1.13
N GLY A 59 -0.33 -5.66 -0.13
CA GLY A 59 0.36 -6.57 0.79
C GLY A 59 1.84 -6.26 1.04
N ASP A 60 2.41 -5.36 0.25
CA ASP A 60 3.84 -5.07 0.13
C ASP A 60 4.23 -3.64 0.56
N GLU A 61 3.24 -2.80 0.83
CA GLU A 61 3.44 -1.42 1.26
C GLU A 61 3.97 -1.30 2.70
N ARG A 62 4.62 -0.17 3.02
CA ARG A 62 5.09 0.10 4.39
C ARG A 62 4.02 0.90 5.13
N SER A 63 3.67 0.50 6.36
CA SER A 63 2.71 1.21 7.20
C SER A 63 3.12 2.68 7.45
N SER A 64 4.43 2.97 7.48
CA SER A 64 4.94 4.35 7.54
C SER A 64 4.56 5.22 6.34
N LEU A 65 4.45 4.65 5.13
CA LEU A 65 4.03 5.38 3.93
C LEU A 65 2.52 5.63 3.91
N MET A 66 1.72 4.73 4.50
CA MET A 66 0.27 4.89 4.59
C MET A 66 -0.13 6.00 5.57
N PHE A 67 0.55 6.08 6.71
CA PHE A 67 0.18 6.98 7.79
C PHE A 67 1.03 8.27 7.82
N GLY A 68 2.15 8.31 7.10
CA GLY A 68 3.03 9.48 7.00
C GLY A 68 3.40 10.05 8.36
N ASP A 69 3.22 11.36 8.52
CA ASP A 69 3.54 12.09 9.75
C ASP A 69 2.74 11.63 10.98
N ASN A 70 1.63 10.91 10.78
CA ASN A 70 0.85 10.35 11.89
C ASN A 70 1.44 9.03 12.43
N TYR A 71 2.37 8.40 11.71
CA TYR A 71 2.91 7.10 12.08
C TYR A 71 3.52 7.08 13.49
N PRO A 72 4.37 8.05 13.92
CA PRO A 72 4.95 8.03 15.27
C PRO A 72 3.90 8.03 16.38
N ARG A 73 2.84 8.83 16.24
CA ARG A 73 1.72 8.86 17.21
C ARG A 73 1.02 7.50 17.30
N LEU A 74 0.84 6.83 16.16
CA LEU A 74 0.24 5.50 16.12
C LEU A 74 1.12 4.45 16.79
N GLN A 75 2.45 4.53 16.66
CA GLN A 75 3.38 3.63 17.35
C GLN A 75 3.27 3.76 18.88
N HIS A 76 3.10 4.98 19.40
CA HIS A 76 2.87 5.20 20.83
C HIS A 76 1.53 4.62 21.31
N ILE A 77 0.45 4.81 20.54
CA ILE A 77 -0.86 4.21 20.84
C ILE A 77 -0.74 2.68 20.84
N LYS A 78 -0.04 2.11 19.86
CA LYS A 78 0.19 0.67 19.75
C LYS A 78 0.98 0.15 20.95
N ALA A 79 2.04 0.83 21.38
CA ALA A 79 2.81 0.45 22.57
C ALA A 79 1.95 0.44 23.84
N LYS A 80 1.03 1.40 23.98
CA LYS A 80 0.13 1.50 25.13
C LYS A 80 -0.87 0.34 25.23
N TYR A 81 -1.40 -0.12 24.10
CA TYR A 81 -2.54 -1.06 24.08
C TYR A 81 -2.19 -2.46 23.55
N ASP A 82 -1.09 -2.62 22.80
CA ASP A 82 -0.65 -3.89 22.21
C ASP A 82 0.88 -3.95 22.10
N ARG A 83 1.56 -3.85 23.25
CA ARG A 83 3.03 -3.83 23.34
C ARG A 83 3.71 -5.09 22.77
N ASN A 84 3.02 -6.23 22.86
CA ASN A 84 3.51 -7.51 22.34
C ASN A 84 3.16 -7.71 20.85
N ASN A 85 2.53 -6.71 20.21
CA ASN A 85 2.15 -6.72 18.80
C ASN A 85 1.34 -7.96 18.40
N VAL A 86 0.35 -8.34 19.22
CA VAL A 86 -0.56 -9.46 19.00
C VAL A 86 -1.40 -9.23 17.75
N PHE A 87 -1.86 -8.00 17.51
CA PHE A 87 -2.60 -7.62 16.32
C PHE A 87 -1.67 -7.11 15.23
N ASN A 88 -1.14 -7.99 14.38
CA ASN A 88 -0.07 -7.68 13.42
C ASN A 88 -0.37 -8.05 11.96
N LYS A 89 -1.64 -8.29 11.63
CA LYS A 89 -2.07 -8.69 10.29
C LYS A 89 -1.98 -7.50 9.32
N TRP A 90 -1.45 -7.73 8.11
CA TRP A 90 -1.42 -6.76 6.98
C TRP A 90 -0.93 -5.35 7.38
N PHE A 91 0.38 -5.12 7.28
CA PHE A 91 1.05 -3.84 7.58
C PHE A 91 0.95 -3.38 9.03
N PRO A 92 1.51 -4.17 9.97
CA PRO A 92 1.48 -3.78 11.37
C PRO A 92 2.13 -2.41 11.56
N ILE A 93 1.52 -1.61 12.42
CA ILE A 93 2.20 -0.51 13.10
C ILE A 93 3.09 -1.17 14.15
N THR A 94 4.40 -0.99 14.05
CA THR A 94 5.34 -1.52 15.04
C THR A 94 5.24 -0.66 16.31
N PRO A 95 5.01 -1.25 17.50
CA PRO A 95 5.02 -0.49 18.75
C PRO A 95 6.35 0.27 18.93
N ASP A 96 6.29 1.48 19.48
CA ASP A 96 7.51 2.16 19.89
C ASP A 96 8.16 1.41 21.06
N ALA A 97 9.42 1.01 20.89
CA ALA A 97 10.20 0.30 21.90
C ALA A 97 10.57 1.17 23.10
N SER A 98 10.44 2.50 22.96
CA SER A 98 10.80 3.49 23.97
C SER A 98 9.64 3.88 24.90
N ALA A 99 8.43 3.43 24.59
CA ALA A 99 7.19 3.72 25.33
C ALA A 99 6.82 2.61 26.30
#